data_AF-A0A8S3Q4E6-F1
#
_entry.id   AF-A0A8S3Q4E6-F1
#
_cell.length_a   1.000
_cell.length_b   1.000
_cell.length_c   1.000
_cell.angle_alpha   90.00
_cell.angle_beta   90.00
_cell.angle_gamma   90.00
#
_symmetry.space_group_name_H-M   'P 1'
#
loop_
_entity.id
_entity.type
_entity.pdbx_description
1 polymer ?
#
loop_
_entity_poly.entity_id
_entity_poly.type
_entity_poly.pdbx_seq_one_letter_code
_entity_poly.pdbx_strand_id
1 'polypeptide(L)'
;MEGKFMLCVAISIQFDIVLTLGQTNLALNKECRQSSQLFSNSKYSPGVAVDGDTQQKMKQEASCSHTEHYEPFNWWTVDLGQQYTVDTITIYNRADPCCDDRLADYDVLVYNPVISTWEDYNKSTPDICYHHDGISPLVINITCPTGTIGRFVQIYKQNGVDFNITEQPLTLCEVEVYGPRNLTDPADTVIETTTGNILSTDESICQCPCVSSAFAWSSNYTKEELQIIMSEELEDLKRELRVRRSILTSSLRKLNSAGDNRTSSKSIGIAAAIFLIIVVCLIILLDLIRLKSIKVKRKTF
;
A
#
# COMPACT_ATOMS: atom_id res chain seq x y z
N MET A 1 -3.70 45.91 -66.78
CA MET A 1 -3.42 44.56 -67.31
C MET A 1 -1.91 44.47 -67.45
N GLU A 2 -1.13 43.73 -66.67
CA GLU A 2 -1.33 42.78 -65.57
C GLU A 2 -0.04 42.82 -64.75
N GLY A 3 -0.16 42.78 -63.41
CA GLY A 3 0.98 42.58 -62.53
C GLY A 3 1.34 41.09 -62.44
N LYS A 4 2.63 40.77 -62.36
CA LYS A 4 3.13 39.47 -61.91
C LYS A 4 4.19 39.75 -60.85
N PHE A 5 3.77 39.85 -59.59
CA PHE A 5 3.87 38.78 -58.58
C PHE A 5 5.31 38.32 -58.38
N MET A 6 5.97 39.06 -57.49
CA MET A 6 7.14 38.66 -56.74
C MET A 6 6.80 37.38 -55.96
N LEU A 7 7.27 36.23 -56.45
CA LEU A 7 7.15 34.96 -55.74
C LEU A 7 8.22 34.95 -54.64
N CYS A 8 7.90 35.52 -53.49
CA CYS A 8 8.65 35.27 -52.27
C CYS A 8 8.35 33.84 -51.87
N VAL A 9 9.24 32.90 -52.22
CA VAL A 9 9.18 31.54 -51.69
C VAL A 9 9.57 31.66 -50.22
N ALA A 10 8.56 31.90 -49.38
CA ALA A 10 8.66 31.59 -47.97
C ALA A 10 8.78 30.07 -47.89
N ILE A 11 10.02 29.57 -47.92
CA ILE A 11 10.34 28.23 -47.45
C ILE A 11 9.94 28.28 -45.98
N SER A 12 8.73 27.87 -45.69
CA SER A 12 8.31 27.53 -44.35
C SER A 12 9.13 26.31 -43.99
N ILE A 13 10.34 26.55 -43.49
CA ILE A 13 11.07 25.56 -42.73
C ILE A 13 10.22 25.41 -41.48
N GLN A 14 9.27 24.49 -41.56
CA GLN A 14 8.62 23.95 -40.39
C GLN A 14 9.75 23.25 -39.65
N PHE A 15 10.44 24.04 -38.83
CA PHE A 15 11.23 23.53 -37.74
C PHE A 15 10.20 22.80 -36.88
N ASP A 16 9.96 21.54 -37.22
CA ASP A 16 9.59 20.53 -36.24
C ASP A 16 10.79 20.51 -35.29
N ILE A 17 10.81 21.48 -34.39
CA ILE A 17 11.45 21.33 -33.11
C ILE A 17 10.70 20.14 -32.52
N VAL A 18 11.23 18.95 -32.80
CA VAL A 18 11.15 17.85 -31.86
C VAL A 18 11.88 18.40 -30.64
N LEU A 19 11.15 19.16 -29.83
CA LEU A 19 11.45 19.30 -28.42
C LEU A 19 11.41 17.84 -27.97
N THR A 20 12.59 17.23 -27.90
CA THR A 20 12.80 16.12 -26.99
C THR A 20 12.51 16.73 -25.64
N LEU A 21 11.23 16.75 -25.26
CA LEU A 21 10.78 17.04 -23.91
C LEU A 21 11.51 16.00 -23.08
N GLY A 22 12.61 16.42 -22.46
CA GLY A 22 13.32 15.55 -21.53
C GLY A 22 12.29 15.09 -20.51
N GLN A 23 12.23 13.79 -20.26
CA GLN A 23 11.44 13.27 -19.16
C GLN A 23 12.27 13.43 -17.88
N THR A 24 11.65 13.88 -16.81
CA THR A 24 12.26 13.96 -15.48
C THR A 24 11.70 12.84 -14.61
N ASN A 25 12.52 12.24 -13.74
CA ASN A 25 12.03 11.34 -12.71
C ASN A 25 11.30 12.16 -11.63
N LEU A 26 9.97 12.17 -11.70
CA LEU A 26 9.05 12.89 -10.82
C LEU A 26 9.02 12.33 -9.40
N ALA A 27 9.40 11.06 -9.21
CA ALA A 27 9.37 10.38 -7.92
C ALA A 27 10.61 10.64 -7.06
N LEU A 28 11.72 11.10 -7.67
CA LEU A 28 13.01 11.27 -7.00
C LEU A 28 12.89 12.11 -5.71
N ASN A 29 13.30 11.51 -4.58
CA ASN A 29 13.27 12.08 -3.23
C ASN A 29 11.88 12.56 -2.76
N LYS A 30 10.80 12.03 -3.32
CA LYS A 30 9.44 12.35 -2.89
C LYS A 30 9.00 11.57 -1.66
N GLU A 31 7.97 12.08 -1.00
CA GLU A 31 7.38 11.45 0.18
C GLU A 31 6.73 10.12 -0.20
N CYS A 32 7.09 9.06 0.52
CA CYS A 32 6.61 7.70 0.25
C CYS A 32 5.97 7.06 1.49
N ARG A 33 5.05 6.14 1.27
CA ARG A 33 4.37 5.33 2.30
C ARG A 33 4.30 3.89 1.85
N GLN A 34 4.22 2.97 2.79
CA GLN A 34 3.98 1.56 2.53
C GLN A 34 3.09 0.97 3.62
N SER A 35 2.48 -0.18 3.33
CA SER A 35 1.52 -0.86 4.22
C SER A 35 2.07 -1.13 5.61
N SER A 36 3.31 -1.62 5.64
CA SER A 36 4.09 -1.90 6.83
C SER A 36 5.57 -1.81 6.50
N GLN A 37 6.42 -1.86 7.53
CA GLN A 37 7.87 -1.79 7.37
C GLN A 37 8.51 -2.91 8.16
N LEU A 38 9.37 -3.70 7.49
CA LEU A 38 10.02 -4.85 8.10
C LEU A 38 10.73 -4.48 9.41
N PHE A 39 10.33 -5.12 10.50
CA PHE A 39 10.84 -4.91 11.87
C PHE A 39 10.83 -3.45 12.34
N SER A 40 9.98 -2.59 11.75
CA SER A 40 10.00 -1.14 11.99
C SER A 40 11.38 -0.50 11.80
N ASN A 41 12.23 -1.09 10.97
CA ASN A 41 13.61 -0.66 10.77
C ASN A 41 13.68 0.39 9.66
N SER A 42 14.21 1.58 9.97
CA SER A 42 14.30 2.70 9.03
C SER A 42 15.10 2.39 7.76
N LYS A 43 15.95 1.36 7.80
CA LYS A 43 16.64 0.86 6.60
C LYS A 43 15.67 0.40 5.50
N TYR A 44 14.53 -0.18 5.87
CA TYR A 44 13.55 -0.68 4.91
C TYR A 44 12.41 0.31 4.65
N SER A 45 12.68 1.60 4.89
CA SER A 45 11.69 2.66 4.72
C SER A 45 11.23 2.77 3.26
N PRO A 46 10.01 3.26 3.00
CA PRO A 46 9.50 3.36 1.64
C PRO A 46 10.30 4.35 0.77
N GLY A 47 10.96 5.34 1.38
CA GLY A 47 11.69 6.39 0.65
C GLY A 47 12.98 5.92 -0.02
N VAL A 48 13.56 4.79 0.39
CA VAL A 48 14.75 4.23 -0.28
C VAL A 48 14.45 3.70 -1.69
N ALA A 49 13.17 3.56 -2.05
CA ALA A 49 12.76 3.17 -3.39
C ALA A 49 12.61 4.37 -4.36
N VAL A 50 13.00 5.57 -3.93
CA VAL A 50 12.98 6.78 -4.76
C VAL A 50 14.22 7.65 -4.51
N ASP A 51 15.31 7.06 -4.03
CA ASP A 51 16.51 7.81 -3.63
C ASP A 51 17.54 7.99 -4.78
N GLY A 52 17.26 7.37 -5.93
CA GLY A 52 18.12 7.39 -7.12
C GLY A 52 19.13 6.24 -7.17
N ASP A 53 19.17 5.34 -6.19
CA ASP A 53 20.05 4.16 -6.18
C ASP A 53 19.36 2.93 -6.79
N THR A 54 19.63 2.67 -8.07
CA THR A 54 19.09 1.50 -8.79
C THR A 54 19.74 0.16 -8.39
N GLN A 55 20.52 0.10 -7.30
CA GLN A 55 21.12 -1.14 -6.82
C GLN A 55 20.07 -2.14 -6.31
N GLN A 56 19.96 -3.25 -7.03
CA GLN A 56 18.97 -4.29 -6.77
C GLN A 56 19.37 -5.29 -5.67
N LYS A 57 20.03 -4.83 -4.60
CA LYS A 57 20.60 -5.70 -3.57
C LYS A 57 20.16 -5.26 -2.18
N MET A 58 19.67 -6.20 -1.38
CA MET A 58 19.50 -5.97 0.06
C MET A 58 20.86 -6.06 0.76
N LYS A 59 21.73 -5.07 0.56
CA LYS A 59 22.99 -4.94 1.33
C LYS A 59 22.68 -4.56 2.79
N GLN A 60 23.70 -4.60 3.65
CA GLN A 60 23.60 -4.15 5.05
C GLN A 60 23.18 -2.68 5.19
N GLU A 61 23.38 -1.90 4.12
CA GLU A 61 22.81 -0.58 3.86
C GLU A 61 21.73 -0.82 2.81
N ALA A 62 20.46 -0.74 3.21
CA ALA A 62 19.35 -1.24 2.41
C ALA A 62 19.08 -0.32 1.20
N SER A 63 19.40 -0.79 0.00
CA SER A 63 19.00 -0.17 -1.28
C SER A 63 17.58 -0.56 -1.70
N CYS A 64 16.77 -1.17 -0.82
CA CYS A 64 15.41 -1.56 -1.16
C CYS A 64 14.45 -1.41 0.03
N SER A 65 13.25 -0.90 -0.27
CA SER A 65 12.10 -0.89 0.65
C SER A 65 11.63 -2.31 0.90
N HIS A 66 11.04 -2.59 2.07
CA HIS A 66 10.54 -3.93 2.39
C HIS A 66 9.38 -3.85 3.39
N THR A 67 8.24 -4.41 3.02
CA THR A 67 7.07 -4.54 3.91
C THR A 67 7.25 -5.71 4.89
N GLU A 68 6.40 -5.81 5.91
CA GLU A 68 6.49 -6.91 6.88
C GLU A 68 6.09 -8.25 6.24
N HIS A 69 6.59 -9.35 6.82
CA HIS A 69 6.16 -10.68 6.42
C HIS A 69 4.71 -10.97 6.87
N TYR A 70 4.01 -11.81 6.12
CA TYR A 70 2.69 -12.32 6.48
C TYR A 70 1.60 -11.24 6.62
N GLU A 71 1.78 -10.11 5.92
CA GLU A 71 0.72 -9.12 5.73
C GLU A 71 -0.12 -9.49 4.49
N PRO A 72 -1.45 -9.48 4.57
CA PRO A 72 -2.33 -9.88 3.46
C PRO A 72 -2.50 -8.81 2.37
N PHE A 73 -2.00 -7.59 2.54
CA PHE A 73 -2.19 -6.49 1.59
C PHE A 73 -0.95 -5.60 1.54
N ASN A 74 0.07 -6.06 0.84
CA ASN A 74 1.32 -5.30 0.72
C ASN A 74 1.20 -4.24 -0.37
N TRP A 75 1.49 -2.99 0.00
CA TRP A 75 1.47 -1.88 -0.94
C TRP A 75 2.55 -0.86 -0.62
N TRP A 76 2.95 -0.13 -1.65
CA TRP A 76 3.87 1.00 -1.58
C TRP A 76 3.33 2.14 -2.43
N THR A 77 3.52 3.38 -1.99
CA THR A 77 2.98 4.56 -2.66
C THR A 77 3.95 5.74 -2.56
N VAL A 78 4.13 6.46 -3.66
CA VAL A 78 4.79 7.77 -3.71
C VAL A 78 3.78 8.89 -3.93
N ASP A 79 3.95 9.98 -3.20
CA ASP A 79 3.26 11.26 -3.40
C ASP A 79 4.14 12.18 -4.24
N LEU A 80 3.77 12.41 -5.51
CA LEU A 80 4.52 13.29 -6.41
C LEU A 80 4.49 14.77 -5.97
N GLY A 81 3.66 15.12 -4.97
CA GLY A 81 3.49 16.45 -4.40
C GLY A 81 2.40 17.27 -5.09
N GLN A 82 2.18 17.03 -6.38
CA GLN A 82 1.11 17.61 -7.18
C GLN A 82 0.67 16.63 -8.27
N GLN A 83 -0.33 17.01 -9.06
CA GLN A 83 -0.83 16.19 -10.15
C GLN A 83 0.11 16.32 -11.37
N TYR A 84 0.54 15.18 -11.92
CA TYR A 84 1.31 15.10 -13.15
C TYR A 84 0.62 14.20 -14.18
N THR A 85 0.93 14.43 -15.45
CA THR A 85 0.73 13.41 -16.48
C THR A 85 1.84 12.37 -16.32
N VAL A 86 1.47 11.09 -16.22
CA VAL A 86 2.41 9.98 -16.03
C VAL A 86 2.46 9.16 -17.32
N ASP A 87 3.62 9.11 -17.95
CA ASP A 87 3.83 8.41 -19.22
C ASP A 87 4.42 7.01 -18.99
N THR A 88 5.52 6.96 -18.23
CA THR A 88 6.27 5.73 -18.01
C THR A 88 6.69 5.58 -16.56
N ILE A 89 6.70 4.34 -16.07
CA ILE A 89 7.17 3.99 -14.73
C ILE A 89 8.20 2.88 -14.88
N THR A 90 9.34 3.02 -14.22
CA THR A 90 10.36 1.97 -14.14
C THR A 90 10.42 1.44 -12.73
N ILE A 91 10.33 0.12 -12.56
CA ILE A 91 10.45 -0.54 -11.26
C ILE A 91 11.69 -1.43 -11.27
N TYR A 92 12.54 -1.27 -10.27
CA TYR A 92 13.71 -2.11 -10.03
C TYR A 92 13.39 -3.09 -8.90
N ASN A 93 13.24 -4.36 -9.24
CA ASN A 93 13.00 -5.45 -8.31
C ASN A 93 14.30 -5.82 -7.56
N ARG A 94 14.17 -6.61 -6.49
CA ARG A 94 15.31 -7.21 -5.78
C ARG A 94 15.94 -8.33 -6.63
N ALA A 95 17.27 -8.36 -6.70
CA ALA A 95 18.04 -9.33 -7.48
C ALA A 95 18.76 -10.41 -6.64
N ASP A 96 18.47 -10.51 -5.34
CA ASP A 96 19.06 -11.55 -4.49
C ASP A 96 18.42 -12.93 -4.80
N PRO A 97 19.20 -14.03 -4.92
CA PRO A 97 18.71 -15.36 -5.34
C PRO A 97 17.72 -16.10 -4.41
N CYS A 98 17.19 -15.44 -3.39
CA CYS A 98 16.29 -16.03 -2.40
C CYS A 98 14.84 -15.56 -2.53
N CYS A 99 14.63 -14.51 -3.33
CA CYS A 99 13.60 -13.53 -3.04
C CYS A 99 13.21 -12.66 -4.25
N ASP A 100 13.85 -12.85 -5.41
CA ASP A 100 13.57 -12.12 -6.64
C ASP A 100 12.20 -12.48 -7.23
N ASP A 101 11.69 -13.66 -6.87
CA ASP A 101 10.36 -14.18 -7.19
C ASP A 101 9.20 -13.49 -6.44
N ARG A 102 9.50 -12.64 -5.44
CA ARG A 102 8.47 -12.05 -4.56
C ARG A 102 7.66 -10.92 -5.20
N LEU A 103 8.24 -10.20 -6.15
CA LEU A 103 7.50 -9.21 -6.92
C LEU A 103 6.73 -9.95 -8.02
N ALA A 104 5.49 -10.26 -7.70
CA ALA A 104 4.56 -10.99 -8.55
C ALA A 104 3.13 -10.54 -8.26
N ASP A 105 2.25 -10.70 -9.24
CA ASP A 105 0.81 -10.47 -9.16
C ASP A 105 0.47 -9.11 -8.51
N TYR A 106 0.62 -8.02 -9.25
CA TYR A 106 0.42 -6.67 -8.71
C TYR A 106 -0.16 -5.69 -9.73
N ASP A 107 -0.78 -4.64 -9.19
CA ASP A 107 -1.28 -3.51 -9.95
C ASP A 107 -0.43 -2.27 -9.69
N VAL A 108 -0.25 -1.46 -10.73
CA VAL A 108 0.27 -0.10 -10.64
C VAL A 108 -0.87 0.86 -10.88
N LEU A 109 -1.22 1.60 -9.83
CA LEU A 109 -2.34 2.51 -9.77
C LEU A 109 -1.82 3.96 -9.80
N VAL A 110 -2.48 4.81 -10.57
CA VAL A 110 -2.22 6.25 -10.60
C VAL A 110 -3.51 6.97 -10.23
N TYR A 111 -3.47 7.82 -9.21
CA TYR A 111 -4.69 8.45 -8.71
C TYR A 111 -4.47 9.80 -8.04
N ASN A 112 -5.57 10.50 -7.81
CA ASN A 112 -5.62 11.76 -7.09
C ASN A 112 -6.28 11.55 -5.72
N PRO A 113 -5.94 12.34 -4.70
CA PRO A 113 -6.62 12.24 -3.41
C PRO A 113 -8.11 12.56 -3.58
N VAL A 114 -8.97 11.82 -2.86
CA VAL A 114 -10.40 12.10 -2.84
C VAL A 114 -10.64 13.45 -2.18
N ILE A 115 -11.11 14.44 -2.95
CA ILE A 115 -11.59 15.71 -2.40
C ILE A 115 -13.01 15.45 -1.88
N SER A 116 -13.37 16.02 -0.73
CA SER A 116 -14.46 15.58 0.16
C SER A 116 -15.90 15.79 -0.34
N THR A 117 -16.14 15.83 -1.65
CA THR A 117 -17.50 15.88 -2.21
C THR A 117 -17.95 14.51 -2.72
N TRP A 118 -19.26 14.27 -2.64
CA TRP A 118 -19.88 13.05 -3.17
C TRP A 118 -19.69 12.90 -4.69
N GLU A 119 -19.49 13.99 -5.42
CA GLU A 119 -19.21 13.99 -6.87
C GLU A 119 -17.76 13.57 -7.18
N ASP A 120 -16.82 13.86 -6.27
CA ASP A 120 -15.40 13.48 -6.40
C ASP A 120 -15.17 11.99 -6.12
N TYR A 121 -15.98 11.38 -5.25
CA TYR A 121 -15.90 9.94 -4.94
C TYR A 121 -16.08 9.04 -6.18
N ASN A 122 -16.95 9.43 -7.11
CA ASN A 122 -17.17 8.68 -8.35
C ASN A 122 -16.11 8.95 -9.44
N LYS A 123 -15.26 9.97 -9.25
CA LYS A 123 -14.12 10.29 -10.13
C LYS A 123 -12.78 9.86 -9.53
N SER A 124 -12.76 9.41 -8.28
CA SER A 124 -11.57 8.98 -7.57
C SER A 124 -11.27 7.49 -7.71
N THR A 125 -11.87 6.80 -8.69
CA THR A 125 -11.45 5.44 -9.00
C THR A 125 -10.02 5.50 -9.51
N PRO A 126 -9.06 4.83 -8.86
CA PRO A 126 -7.68 4.86 -9.32
C PRO A 126 -7.60 4.34 -10.75
N ASP A 127 -6.90 5.06 -11.62
CA ASP A 127 -6.61 4.57 -12.95
C ASP A 127 -5.58 3.45 -12.83
N ILE A 128 -5.91 2.27 -13.34
CA ILE A 128 -4.95 1.18 -13.46
C ILE A 128 -4.00 1.55 -14.60
N CYS A 129 -2.79 1.98 -14.27
CA CYS A 129 -1.74 2.22 -15.26
C CYS A 129 -1.24 0.89 -15.82
N TYR A 130 -1.05 -0.11 -14.95
CA TYR A 130 -0.51 -1.40 -15.35
C TYR A 130 -0.97 -2.52 -14.43
N HIS A 131 -1.07 -3.70 -15.01
CA HIS A 131 -1.42 -4.94 -14.33
C HIS A 131 -0.38 -6.00 -14.71
N HIS A 132 0.14 -6.70 -13.72
CA HIS A 132 1.16 -7.73 -13.90
C HIS A 132 0.71 -9.06 -13.30
N ASP A 133 0.71 -10.11 -14.11
CA ASP A 133 0.50 -11.50 -13.70
C ASP A 133 1.82 -12.26 -13.63
N GLY A 134 1.99 -13.08 -12.58
CA GLY A 134 3.16 -13.92 -12.37
C GLY A 134 4.38 -13.15 -11.87
N ILE A 135 5.55 -13.80 -11.91
CA ILE A 135 6.81 -13.28 -11.40
C ILE A 135 7.40 -12.24 -12.35
N SER A 136 7.78 -11.08 -11.81
CA SER A 136 8.42 -10.01 -12.55
C SER A 136 9.91 -10.22 -12.84
N PRO A 137 10.42 -9.66 -13.95
CA PRO A 137 11.86 -9.56 -14.19
C PRO A 137 12.52 -8.57 -13.20
N LEU A 138 13.84 -8.45 -13.28
CA LEU A 138 14.59 -7.52 -12.44
C LEU A 138 14.25 -6.06 -12.70
N VAL A 139 14.04 -5.67 -13.97
CA VAL A 139 13.68 -4.30 -14.33
C VAL A 139 12.40 -4.34 -15.14
N ILE A 140 11.39 -3.60 -14.69
CA ILE A 140 10.06 -3.56 -15.28
C ILE A 140 9.85 -2.15 -15.83
N ASN A 141 9.79 -2.03 -17.17
CA ASN A 141 9.46 -0.78 -17.84
C ASN A 141 7.98 -0.79 -18.20
N ILE A 142 7.24 0.15 -17.63
CA ILE A 142 5.79 0.27 -17.76
C ILE A 142 5.47 1.52 -18.57
N THR A 143 4.57 1.40 -19.53
CA THR A 143 3.96 2.53 -20.23
C THR A 143 2.51 2.63 -19.82
N CYS A 144 2.12 3.74 -19.19
CA CYS A 144 0.73 3.96 -18.79
C CYS A 144 -0.13 4.29 -20.01
N PRO A 145 -1.46 4.06 -19.94
CA PRO A 145 -2.40 4.55 -20.93
C PRO A 145 -2.24 6.05 -21.18
N THR A 146 -2.45 6.48 -22.43
CA THR A 146 -2.30 7.90 -22.78
C THR A 146 -3.29 8.76 -21.99
N GLY A 147 -2.77 9.82 -21.36
CA GLY A 147 -3.58 10.74 -20.55
C GLY A 147 -3.79 10.29 -19.11
N THR A 148 -3.06 9.29 -18.62
CA THR A 148 -3.02 8.96 -17.18
C THR A 148 -2.51 10.17 -16.39
N ILE A 149 -3.33 10.65 -15.45
CA ILE A 149 -3.06 11.84 -14.66
C ILE A 149 -3.29 11.54 -13.18
N GLY A 150 -2.26 11.75 -12.35
CA GLY A 150 -2.36 11.50 -10.91
C GLY A 150 -1.30 12.22 -10.10
N ARG A 151 -1.54 12.29 -8.79
CA ARG A 151 -0.59 12.75 -7.78
C ARG A 151 0.09 11.59 -7.06
N PHE A 152 -0.60 10.47 -6.92
CA PHE A 152 -0.10 9.29 -6.23
C PHE A 152 0.14 8.17 -7.24
N VAL A 153 1.28 7.51 -7.12
CA VAL A 153 1.56 6.24 -7.80
C VAL A 153 1.68 5.16 -6.74
N GLN A 154 0.88 4.10 -6.86
CA GLN A 154 0.85 3.00 -5.91
C GLN A 154 1.11 1.68 -6.60
N ILE A 155 2.00 0.88 -6.02
CA ILE A 155 2.23 -0.52 -6.38
C ILE A 155 1.53 -1.36 -5.32
N TYR A 156 0.56 -2.16 -5.74
CA TYR A 156 -0.32 -2.92 -4.86
C TYR A 156 -0.27 -4.41 -5.23
N LYS A 157 0.23 -5.26 -4.34
CA LYS A 157 0.19 -6.71 -4.55
C LYS A 157 -1.26 -7.19 -4.51
N GLN A 158 -1.65 -7.93 -5.53
CA GLN A 158 -2.94 -8.57 -5.59
C GLN A 158 -3.00 -9.73 -4.62
N ASN A 159 -4.21 -9.98 -4.11
CA ASN A 159 -4.48 -11.21 -3.41
C ASN A 159 -4.83 -12.31 -4.38
N GLY A 160 -3.87 -13.18 -4.66
CA GLY A 160 -4.11 -14.46 -5.29
C GLY A 160 -5.02 -15.36 -4.45
N VAL A 161 -5.65 -16.34 -5.09
CA VAL A 161 -6.46 -17.37 -4.42
C VAL A 161 -5.57 -18.38 -3.66
N ASP A 162 -4.26 -18.32 -3.91
CA ASP A 162 -3.24 -19.18 -3.33
C ASP A 162 -2.61 -18.54 -2.09
N PHE A 163 -3.03 -19.01 -0.91
CA PHE A 163 -2.57 -18.58 0.41
C PHE A 163 -1.04 -18.60 0.63
N ASN A 164 -0.27 -19.27 -0.24
CA ASN A 164 1.18 -19.38 -0.13
C ASN A 164 1.93 -18.22 -0.86
N ILE A 165 1.21 -17.40 -1.64
CA ILE A 165 1.75 -16.25 -2.41
C ILE A 165 1.26 -14.92 -1.81
N THR A 166 0.07 -14.91 -1.19
CA THR A 166 -0.59 -13.71 -0.60
C THR A 166 0.10 -13.12 0.63
N GLU A 167 1.11 -13.80 1.17
CA GLU A 167 1.81 -13.39 2.40
C GLU A 167 3.27 -12.96 2.13
N GLN A 168 3.63 -12.82 0.86
CA GLN A 168 4.96 -12.40 0.46
C GLN A 168 5.12 -10.88 0.57
N PRO A 169 6.20 -10.40 1.20
CA PRO A 169 6.44 -8.98 1.34
C PRO A 169 6.70 -8.33 -0.01
N LEU A 170 6.28 -7.08 -0.16
CA LEU A 170 6.64 -6.23 -1.27
C LEU A 170 8.04 -5.67 -1.02
N THR A 171 8.95 -5.86 -1.99
CA THR A 171 10.30 -5.29 -1.97
C THR A 171 10.52 -4.53 -3.26
N LEU A 172 10.85 -3.24 -3.15
CA LEU A 172 11.13 -2.38 -4.30
C LEU A 172 12.46 -1.68 -4.04
N CYS A 173 13.41 -1.83 -4.97
CA CYS A 173 14.73 -1.23 -4.85
C CYS A 173 14.76 0.20 -5.40
N GLU A 174 14.07 0.45 -6.51
CA GLU A 174 13.90 1.80 -7.02
C GLU A 174 12.61 1.86 -7.86
N VAL A 175 11.93 3.01 -7.85
CA VAL A 175 10.72 3.30 -8.62
C VAL A 175 10.88 4.68 -9.22
N GLU A 176 11.04 4.73 -10.54
CA GLU A 176 11.16 5.96 -11.30
C GLU A 176 9.83 6.26 -12.00
N VAL A 177 9.33 7.48 -11.88
CA VAL A 177 8.08 7.91 -12.51
C VAL A 177 8.39 9.05 -13.47
N TYR A 178 8.03 8.90 -14.73
CA TYR A 178 8.34 9.86 -15.77
C TYR A 178 7.08 10.41 -16.41
N GLY A 179 7.14 11.70 -16.75
CA GLY A 179 6.12 12.41 -17.49
C GLY A 179 6.73 13.56 -18.28
N PRO A 180 5.91 14.32 -19.02
CA PRO A 180 6.37 15.52 -19.69
C PRO A 180 6.84 16.54 -18.66
N ARG A 181 7.98 17.19 -18.92
CA ARG A 181 8.50 18.27 -18.07
C ARG A 181 7.43 19.32 -17.79
N ASN A 182 7.19 19.57 -16.51
CA ASN A 182 6.30 20.63 -16.11
C ASN A 182 7.13 21.91 -15.92
N LEU A 183 7.11 22.81 -16.92
CA LEU A 183 7.87 24.07 -16.87
C LEU A 183 7.43 25.03 -15.74
N THR A 184 6.38 24.68 -15.00
CA THR A 184 5.94 25.42 -13.80
C THR A 184 6.50 24.85 -12.49
N ASP A 185 7.15 23.68 -12.52
CA ASP A 185 7.81 23.07 -11.36
C ASP A 185 9.25 23.64 -11.20
N PRO A 186 9.59 24.24 -10.04
CA PRO A 186 10.95 24.70 -9.73
C PRO A 186 12.03 23.59 -9.85
N ALA A 187 11.66 22.32 -9.69
CA ALA A 187 12.59 21.19 -9.81
C ALA A 187 12.91 20.83 -11.27
N ASP A 188 12.01 21.12 -12.22
CA ASP A 188 12.14 20.82 -13.66
C ASP A 188 12.79 21.95 -14.47
N THR A 189 13.04 23.12 -13.87
CA THR A 189 13.49 24.34 -14.59
C THR A 189 14.98 24.34 -14.94
N VAL A 190 15.71 23.24 -14.74
CA VAL A 190 17.12 23.12 -15.15
C VAL A 190 17.19 22.89 -16.66
N ILE A 191 17.19 24.00 -17.43
CA ILE A 191 17.56 23.96 -18.85
C ILE A 191 19.08 23.79 -18.91
N GLU A 192 19.56 22.56 -19.12
CA GLU A 192 20.94 22.32 -19.54
C GLU A 192 21.19 22.99 -20.88
N THR A 193 21.67 24.22 -20.84
CA THR A 193 22.15 24.93 -22.03
C THR A 193 23.64 24.68 -22.11
N THR A 194 24.05 23.78 -23.01
CA THR A 194 25.45 23.45 -23.24
C THR A 194 26.20 24.66 -23.78
N THR A 195 27.16 25.13 -22.98
CA THR A 195 28.35 25.95 -23.31
C THR A 195 28.19 27.30 -23.99
N GLY A 196 28.43 28.35 -23.21
CA GLY A 196 28.84 29.68 -23.67
C GLY A 196 29.13 30.63 -22.50
N ASN A 197 30.40 30.72 -22.09
CA ASN A 197 30.97 31.58 -21.05
C ASN A 197 30.23 32.92 -20.80
N ILE A 198 29.68 33.11 -19.60
CA ILE A 198 29.70 34.41 -18.91
C ILE A 198 30.05 34.19 -17.43
N LEU A 199 31.12 34.86 -17.04
CA LEU A 199 31.63 35.09 -15.69
C LEU A 199 30.53 35.69 -14.78
N SER A 200 30.13 35.00 -13.72
CA SER A 200 29.31 35.57 -12.65
C SER A 200 30.08 35.55 -11.34
N THR A 201 30.77 36.65 -11.06
CA THR A 201 30.95 37.13 -9.68
C THR A 201 29.60 37.70 -9.24
N ASP A 202 28.95 37.11 -8.26
CA ASP A 202 28.57 37.84 -7.04
C ASP A 202 27.88 36.87 -6.05
N GLU A 203 28.41 36.83 -4.84
CA GLU A 203 27.73 36.25 -3.69
C GLU A 203 26.53 37.14 -3.36
N SER A 204 25.32 36.59 -3.45
CA SER A 204 24.20 37.13 -2.69
C SER A 204 23.43 36.02 -1.99
N ILE A 205 23.81 35.84 -0.74
CA ILE A 205 22.98 35.26 0.31
C ILE A 205 21.66 36.04 0.30
N CYS A 206 20.56 35.38 -0.08
CA CYS A 206 19.23 35.91 0.16
C CYS A 206 18.60 35.15 1.33
N GLN A 207 18.57 35.83 2.49
CA GLN A 207 17.68 35.54 3.61
C GLN A 207 16.23 35.37 3.14
N CYS A 208 15.58 34.29 3.56
CA CYS A 208 14.12 34.18 3.50
C CYS A 208 13.49 35.17 4.49
N PRO A 209 12.56 36.05 4.06
CA PRO A 209 11.77 36.84 4.97
C PRO A 209 10.75 35.95 5.67
N CYS A 210 11.05 35.54 6.90
CA CYS A 210 10.00 35.22 7.86
C CYS A 210 9.41 36.53 8.38
N VAL A 211 8.31 37.00 7.79
CA VAL A 211 7.43 37.99 8.43
C VAL A 211 5.98 37.54 8.23
N SER A 212 5.49 36.87 9.27
CA SER A 212 4.20 37.10 9.91
C SER A 212 3.14 37.85 9.08
N SER A 213 2.23 37.11 8.47
CA SER A 213 0.81 37.46 8.56
C SER A 213 0.23 36.68 9.73
N ALA A 214 0.19 37.33 10.90
CA ALA A 214 -0.70 36.93 11.98
C ALA A 214 -2.14 37.04 11.46
N PHE A 215 -2.65 35.98 10.83
CA PHE A 215 -4.08 35.74 10.84
C PHE A 215 -4.43 35.29 12.25
N ALA A 216 -5.00 36.23 13.00
CA ALA A 216 -5.60 35.98 14.30
C ALA A 216 -6.74 34.98 14.13
N TRP A 217 -6.51 33.73 14.51
CA TRP A 217 -7.57 32.90 15.07
C TRP A 217 -7.53 33.11 16.58
N SER A 218 -8.20 34.16 17.04
CA SER A 218 -8.58 34.25 18.44
C SER A 218 -9.75 33.29 18.68
N SER A 219 -9.44 32.02 18.83
CA SER A 219 -10.30 31.15 19.63
C SER A 219 -9.63 31.04 20.99
N ASN A 220 -10.02 31.95 21.89
CA ASN A 220 -9.70 31.87 23.31
C ASN A 220 -10.44 30.65 23.87
N TYR A 221 -9.84 29.47 23.72
CA TYR A 221 -10.23 28.30 24.49
C TYR A 221 -9.06 27.94 25.38
N THR A 222 -9.32 27.96 26.68
CA THR A 222 -8.39 27.46 27.69
C THR A 222 -8.16 25.97 27.47
N LYS A 223 -7.01 25.44 27.93
CA LYS A 223 -6.67 24.00 27.76
C LYS A 223 -7.76 23.07 28.30
N GLU A 224 -8.55 23.54 29.27
CA GLU A 224 -9.66 22.82 29.89
C GLU A 224 -10.89 22.74 28.96
N GLU A 225 -11.18 23.79 28.20
CA GLU A 225 -12.30 23.85 27.24
C GLU A 225 -12.05 22.96 26.01
N LEU A 226 -10.81 22.90 25.52
CA LEU A 226 -10.40 21.99 24.44
C LEU A 226 -10.52 20.51 24.84
N GLN A 227 -10.31 20.20 26.12
CA GLN A 227 -10.43 18.84 26.65
C GLN A 227 -11.90 18.40 26.73
N ILE A 228 -12.81 19.33 26.98
CA ILE A 228 -14.26 19.09 27.00
C ILE A 228 -14.78 18.86 25.59
N ILE A 229 -14.44 19.73 24.63
CA ILE A 229 -14.88 19.61 23.22
C ILE A 229 -14.39 18.29 22.60
N MET A 230 -13.12 17.95 22.82
CA MET A 230 -12.56 16.69 22.31
C MET A 230 -13.16 15.45 22.97
N SER A 231 -13.63 15.55 24.21
CA SER A 231 -14.33 14.45 24.89
C SER A 231 -15.78 14.27 24.41
N GLU A 232 -16.44 15.35 24.00
CA GLU A 232 -17.80 15.32 23.48
C GLU A 232 -17.85 14.74 22.07
N GLU A 233 -16.95 15.17 21.18
CA GLU A 233 -16.81 14.59 19.83
C GLU A 233 -16.40 13.11 19.89
N LEU A 234 -15.54 12.72 20.84
CA LEU A 234 -15.16 11.32 21.05
C LEU A 234 -16.35 10.46 21.51
N GLU A 235 -17.22 10.99 22.37
CA GLU A 235 -18.41 10.26 22.81
C GLU A 235 -19.50 10.20 21.74
N ASP A 236 -19.62 11.20 20.87
CA ASP A 236 -20.51 11.13 19.71
C ASP A 236 -19.98 10.15 18.64
N LEU A 237 -18.67 10.12 18.38
CA LEU A 237 -18.07 9.12 17.50
C LEU A 237 -18.23 7.70 18.07
N LYS A 238 -18.09 7.52 19.39
CA LYS A 238 -18.37 6.24 20.07
C LYS A 238 -19.84 5.86 20.05
N ARG A 239 -20.75 6.84 20.07
CA ARG A 239 -22.21 6.64 19.99
C ARG A 239 -22.61 6.21 18.58
N GLU A 240 -21.98 6.79 17.56
CA GLU A 240 -22.17 6.44 16.15
C GLU A 240 -21.57 5.06 15.82
N LEU A 241 -20.38 4.75 16.35
CA LEU A 241 -19.71 3.45 16.21
C LEU A 241 -20.25 2.37 17.16
N ARG A 242 -21.32 2.64 17.92
CA ARG A 242 -21.93 1.65 18.82
C ARG A 242 -22.73 0.64 18.01
N VAL A 243 -22.03 -0.32 17.44
CA VAL A 243 -22.62 -1.41 16.65
C VAL A 243 -23.75 -2.08 17.45
N ARG A 244 -24.98 -2.05 16.91
CA ARG A 244 -26.12 -2.77 17.49
C ARG A 244 -25.79 -4.25 17.53
N ARG A 245 -25.44 -4.76 18.72
CA ARG A 245 -25.16 -6.18 18.94
C ARG A 245 -26.31 -7.10 18.52
N SER A 246 -27.55 -6.61 18.45
CA SER A 246 -28.71 -7.37 17.97
C SER A 246 -28.70 -7.66 16.45
N ILE A 247 -27.90 -6.93 15.66
CA ILE A 247 -27.80 -7.07 14.19
C ILE A 247 -26.43 -7.64 13.78
N LEU A 248 -25.50 -7.82 14.73
CA LEU A 248 -24.24 -8.52 14.47
C LEU A 248 -24.50 -9.94 13.98
N THR A 249 -23.77 -10.34 12.94
CA THR A 249 -23.78 -11.70 12.37
C THR A 249 -23.50 -12.80 13.41
N SER A 250 -22.80 -12.49 14.51
CA SER A 250 -22.60 -13.40 15.64
C SER A 250 -23.87 -13.63 16.48
N SER A 251 -24.75 -12.64 16.61
CA SER A 251 -26.06 -12.78 17.28
C SER A 251 -27.10 -13.42 16.36
N LEU A 252 -27.01 -13.17 15.05
CA LEU A 252 -27.85 -13.80 14.02
C LEU A 252 -27.44 -15.26 13.75
N ARG A 253 -26.18 -15.62 14.06
CA ARG A 253 -25.71 -17.00 14.17
C ARG A 253 -25.63 -17.46 15.63
N LYS A 254 -26.72 -17.31 16.37
CA LYS A 254 -26.96 -18.27 17.46
C LYS A 254 -27.04 -19.64 16.79
N LEU A 255 -26.07 -20.53 17.08
CA LEU A 255 -25.91 -21.84 16.45
C LEU A 255 -27.24 -22.62 16.47
N ASN A 256 -28.01 -22.52 15.39
CA ASN A 256 -28.78 -23.66 14.92
C ASN A 256 -27.77 -24.54 14.22
N SER A 257 -27.21 -25.50 14.98
CA SER A 257 -26.62 -26.69 14.39
C SER A 257 -27.58 -27.18 13.31
N ALA A 258 -27.13 -27.22 12.07
CA ALA A 258 -27.94 -27.77 10.99
C ALA A 258 -28.29 -29.21 11.40
N GLY A 259 -29.58 -29.48 11.61
CA GLY A 259 -30.05 -30.81 11.95
C GLY A 259 -29.83 -31.73 10.76
N ASP A 260 -28.65 -32.36 10.70
CA ASP A 260 -28.37 -33.41 9.72
C ASP A 260 -29.18 -34.66 10.10
N ASN A 261 -30.17 -34.99 9.27
CA ASN A 261 -31.02 -36.16 9.45
C ASN A 261 -30.44 -37.41 8.76
N ARG A 262 -29.19 -37.35 8.28
CA ARG A 262 -28.53 -38.51 7.66
C ARG A 262 -28.33 -39.60 8.71
N THR A 263 -28.97 -40.74 8.50
CA THR A 263 -29.02 -41.87 9.45
C THR A 263 -27.64 -42.36 9.88
N SER A 264 -26.63 -42.19 9.02
CA SER A 264 -25.23 -42.58 9.26
C SER A 264 -24.52 -41.73 10.31
N SER A 265 -24.80 -40.43 10.40
CA SER A 265 -24.13 -39.55 11.38
C SER A 265 -24.68 -39.75 12.79
N LYS A 266 -25.99 -40.00 12.91
CA LYS A 266 -26.64 -40.37 14.18
C LYS A 266 -26.19 -41.74 14.70
N SER A 267 -26.05 -42.73 13.83
CA SER A 267 -25.65 -44.09 14.25
C SER A 267 -24.20 -44.14 14.75
N ILE A 268 -23.28 -43.43 14.09
CA ILE A 268 -21.86 -43.41 14.48
C ILE A 268 -21.66 -42.63 15.79
N GLY A 269 -22.35 -41.50 15.95
CA GLY A 269 -22.30 -40.72 17.19
C GLY A 269 -22.84 -41.50 18.41
N ILE A 270 -23.97 -42.19 18.24
CA ILE A 270 -24.56 -43.02 19.32
C ILE A 270 -23.67 -44.22 19.63
N ALA A 271 -23.09 -44.88 18.61
CA ALA A 271 -22.17 -46.01 18.83
C ALA A 271 -20.91 -45.60 19.61
N ALA A 272 -20.32 -44.44 19.28
CA ALA A 272 -19.16 -43.91 19.99
C ALA A 272 -19.50 -43.55 21.46
N ALA A 273 -20.68 -42.96 21.69
CA ALA A 273 -21.14 -42.64 23.05
C ALA A 273 -21.36 -43.90 23.89
N ILE A 274 -21.99 -44.93 23.33
CA ILE A 274 -22.20 -46.22 24.02
C ILE A 274 -20.87 -46.89 24.34
N PHE A 275 -19.91 -46.88 23.40
CA PHE A 275 -18.58 -47.45 23.62
C PHE A 275 -17.85 -46.76 24.80
N LEU A 276 -17.88 -45.42 24.85
CA LEU A 276 -17.27 -44.68 25.97
C LEU A 276 -17.92 -45.00 27.31
N ILE A 277 -19.26 -45.13 27.35
CA ILE A 277 -19.98 -45.51 28.58
C ILE A 277 -19.55 -46.90 29.05
N ILE A 278 -19.44 -47.87 28.14
CA ILE A 278 -19.01 -49.24 28.48
C ILE A 278 -17.60 -49.23 29.08
N VAL A 279 -16.65 -48.49 28.47
CA VAL A 279 -15.28 -48.38 28.98
C VAL A 279 -15.25 -47.79 30.39
N VAL A 280 -16.02 -46.72 30.62
CA VAL A 280 -16.11 -46.10 31.96
C VAL A 280 -16.72 -47.05 32.98
N CYS A 281 -17.79 -47.77 32.62
CA CYS A 281 -18.40 -48.77 33.50
C CYS A 281 -17.44 -49.91 33.84
N LEU A 282 -16.61 -50.36 32.89
CA LEU A 282 -15.61 -51.40 33.13
C LEU A 282 -14.51 -50.93 34.10
N ILE A 283 -14.05 -49.68 33.96
CA ILE A 283 -13.07 -49.08 34.89
C ILE A 283 -13.65 -49.05 36.31
N ILE A 284 -14.88 -48.55 36.46
CA ILE A 284 -15.57 -48.48 37.75
C ILE A 284 -15.74 -49.89 38.36
N LEU A 285 -16.10 -50.88 37.54
CA LEU A 285 -16.27 -52.25 38.01
C LEU A 285 -14.94 -52.85 38.52
N LEU A 286 -13.83 -52.62 37.82
CA LEU A 286 -12.51 -53.06 38.23
C LEU A 286 -12.08 -52.40 39.56
N ASP A 287 -12.38 -51.11 39.73
CA ASP A 287 -12.13 -50.38 40.98
C ASP A 287 -12.97 -50.93 42.14
N LEU A 288 -14.26 -51.25 41.91
CA LEU A 288 -15.12 -51.87 42.93
C LEU A 288 -14.63 -53.27 43.34
N ILE A 289 -14.13 -54.07 42.38
CA ILE A 289 -13.55 -55.38 42.67
C ILE A 289 -12.27 -55.22 43.51
N ARG A 290 -11.39 -54.25 43.18
CA ARG A 290 -10.21 -53.95 43.98
C ARG A 290 -10.57 -53.50 45.39
N LEU A 291 -11.55 -52.62 45.56
CA LEU A 291 -12.02 -52.16 46.87
C LEU A 291 -12.58 -53.32 47.71
N LYS A 292 -13.36 -54.22 47.09
CA LYS A 292 -13.88 -55.42 47.78
C LYS A 292 -12.76 -56.36 48.22
N SER A 293 -11.76 -56.59 47.37
CA SER A 293 -10.57 -57.40 47.71
C SER A 293 -9.79 -56.82 48.90
N ILE A 294 -9.59 -55.50 48.92
CA ILE A 294 -8.92 -54.80 50.03
C ILE A 294 -9.74 -54.91 51.33
N LYS A 295 -11.07 -54.81 51.25
CA LYS A 295 -11.96 -54.89 52.42
C LYS A 295 -12.02 -56.31 53.00
N VAL A 296 -11.91 -57.35 52.18
CA VAL A 296 -11.82 -58.76 52.62
C VAL A 296 -10.48 -59.04 53.32
N LYS A 297 -9.36 -58.52 52.80
CA LYS A 297 -8.04 -58.63 53.46
C LYS A 297 -7.97 -57.92 54.82
N ARG A 298 -8.76 -56.87 55.04
CA ARG A 298 -8.85 -56.18 56.36
C ARG A 298 -9.69 -56.90 57.41
N LYS A 299 -10.54 -57.86 57.04
CA LYS A 299 -11.39 -58.63 57.98
C LYS A 299 -10.75 -59.95 58.45
N THR A 300 -9.55 -60.28 57.95
CA THR A 300 -8.85 -61.55 58.21
C THR A 300 -7.60 -61.39 59.08
N PHE A 301 -7.50 -60.27 59.80
CA PHE A 301 -6.54 -60.02 60.89
C PHE A 301 -7.30 -59.69 62.17
#